data_AF-A0A378FQK6-F1
#
_entry.id   AF-A0A378FQK6-F1
#
_cell.length_a   1.000
_cell.length_b   1.000
_cell.length_c   1.000
_cell.angle_alpha   90.00
_cell.angle_beta   90.00
_cell.angle_gamma   90.00
#
_symmetry.space_group_name_H-M   'P 1'
#
loop_
_entity.id
_entity.type
_entity.pdbx_description
1 polymer ?
#
loop_
_entity_poly.entity_id
_entity_poly.type
_entity_poly.pdbx_seq_one_letter_code
_entity_poly.pdbx_strand_id
1 'polypeptide(L)'
;MYVCLCNGVSDKKIRQVVRQFQPQSFQQLRKFVPVGNQCGKCVRAAREVMEDELTTMPGIQRNRLKSTLLFDIPIGRTTLQ
;
A
#
# COMPACT_ATOMS: atom_id res chain seq x y z
N MET A 1 -13.94 -8.42 7.28
CA MET A 1 -14.70 -9.02 6.15
C MET A 1 -13.88 -10.11 5.44
N TYR A 2 -14.50 -11.13 4.85
CA TYR A 2 -13.80 -12.04 3.94
C TYR A 2 -13.51 -11.37 2.60
N VAL A 3 -12.24 -11.34 2.21
CA VAL A 3 -11.78 -10.78 0.94
C VAL A 3 -11.65 -11.87 -0.12
N CYS A 4 -11.18 -13.08 0.25
CA CYS A 4 -11.13 -14.23 -0.64
C CYS A 4 -11.96 -15.39 -0.09
N LEU A 5 -13.06 -15.72 -0.77
CA LEU A 5 -13.90 -16.86 -0.39
C LEU A 5 -13.27 -18.22 -0.74
N CYS A 6 -12.55 -18.29 -1.86
CA CYS A 6 -11.85 -19.50 -2.32
C CYS A 6 -10.89 -20.09 -1.29
N ASN A 7 -10.18 -19.23 -0.55
CA ASN A 7 -9.14 -19.64 0.40
C ASN A 7 -9.43 -19.14 1.83
N GLY A 8 -10.65 -18.68 2.11
CA GLY A 8 -11.04 -18.19 3.44
C GLY A 8 -10.14 -17.06 3.98
N VAL A 9 -9.72 -16.12 3.13
CA VAL A 9 -8.84 -15.01 3.55
C VAL A 9 -9.69 -13.81 3.99
N SER A 10 -9.48 -13.37 5.22
CA SER A 10 -10.06 -12.13 5.75
C SER A 10 -9.17 -10.91 5.50
N ASP A 11 -9.79 -9.74 5.47
CA ASP A 11 -9.13 -8.43 5.52
C ASP A 11 -8.11 -8.34 6.66
N LYS A 12 -8.49 -8.81 7.87
CA LYS A 12 -7.61 -8.83 9.04
C LYS A 12 -6.31 -9.59 8.76
N LYS A 13 -6.39 -10.72 8.06
CA LYS A 13 -5.20 -11.52 7.70
C LYS A 13 -4.29 -10.76 6.74
N ILE A 14 -4.86 -10.09 5.74
CA ILE A 14 -4.08 -9.26 4.79
C ILE A 14 -3.39 -8.12 5.54
N ARG A 15 -4.13 -7.36 6.35
CA ARG A 15 -3.58 -6.24 7.13
C ARG A 15 -2.47 -6.69 8.09
N GLN A 16 -2.64 -7.82 8.76
CA GLN A 16 -1.61 -8.40 9.64
C GLN A 16 -0.32 -8.70 8.86
N VAL A 17 -0.43 -9.35 7.69
CA VAL A 17 0.74 -9.66 6.84
C VAL A 17 1.41 -8.37 6.35
N VAL A 18 0.63 -7.36 5.96
CA VAL A 18 1.19 -6.07 5.52
C VAL A 18 1.97 -5.40 6.65
N ARG A 19 1.42 -5.39 7.87
CA ARG A 19 2.10 -4.87 9.07
C ARG A 19 3.33 -5.64 9.48
N GLN A 20 3.41 -6.93 9.16
CA GLN A 20 4.54 -7.77 9.52
C GLN A 20 5.66 -7.75 8.47
N PHE A 21 5.31 -7.77 7.18
CA PHE A 21 6.27 -8.01 6.10
C PHE A 21 6.43 -6.86 5.10
N GLN A 22 5.58 -5.82 5.15
CA GLN A 22 5.59 -4.65 4.25
C GLN A 22 5.82 -5.00 2.77
N PRO A 23 4.97 -5.85 2.16
CA PRO A 23 5.14 -6.23 0.75
C PRO A 23 5.11 -4.99 -0.15
N GLN A 24 6.08 -4.88 -1.05
CA GLN A 24 6.22 -3.79 -2.02
C GLN A 24 5.41 -4.03 -3.30
N SER A 25 4.84 -5.22 -3.46
CA SER A 25 4.00 -5.56 -4.61
C SER A 25 2.96 -6.60 -4.25
N PHE A 26 1.89 -6.65 -5.05
CA PHE A 26 0.86 -7.68 -4.89
C PHE A 26 1.40 -9.10 -5.11
N GLN A 27 2.43 -9.27 -5.95
CA GLN A 27 3.13 -10.55 -6.12
C GLN A 27 3.84 -10.97 -4.83
N GLN A 28 4.44 -10.04 -4.10
CA GLN A 28 5.02 -10.34 -2.78
C GLN A 28 3.93 -10.69 -1.77
N LEU A 29 2.80 -9.97 -1.75
CA LEU A 29 1.67 -10.31 -0.87
C LEU A 29 1.19 -11.77 -1.08
N ARG A 30 1.11 -12.22 -2.32
CA ARG A 30 0.72 -13.60 -2.68
C ARG A 30 1.65 -14.68 -2.12
N LYS A 31 2.89 -14.35 -1.78
CA LYS A 31 3.82 -15.29 -1.12
C LYS A 31 3.44 -15.58 0.32
N PHE A 32 2.70 -14.67 0.96
CA PHE A 32 2.33 -14.75 2.37
C PHE A 32 0.84 -15.07 2.59
N VAL A 33 -0.01 -14.68 1.63
CA VAL A 33 -1.46 -14.87 1.72
C VAL A 33 -1.97 -15.49 0.41
N PRO A 34 -2.74 -16.59 0.47
CA PRO A 34 -3.27 -17.25 -0.73
C PRO A 34 -4.45 -16.44 -1.31
N VAL A 35 -4.16 -15.31 -1.97
CA VAL A 35 -5.16 -14.49 -2.68
C VAL A 35 -4.94 -14.52 -4.19
N GLY A 36 -6.04 -14.70 -4.94
CA GLY A 36 -6.03 -14.60 -6.40
C GLY A 36 -5.32 -15.75 -7.12
N ASN A 37 -5.20 -16.93 -6.50
CA ASN A 37 -4.65 -18.15 -7.09
C ASN A 37 -5.72 -19.16 -7.59
N GLN A 38 -7.00 -18.88 -7.34
CA GLN A 38 -8.14 -19.65 -7.87
C GLN A 38 -8.96 -18.77 -8.84
N CYS A 39 -10.17 -18.33 -8.47
CA CYS A 39 -11.06 -17.57 -9.37
C CYS A 39 -10.64 -16.12 -9.64
N GLY A 40 -9.64 -15.58 -8.94
CA GLY A 40 -9.13 -14.22 -9.15
C GLY A 40 -10.04 -13.06 -8.69
N LYS A 41 -11.31 -13.30 -8.33
CA LYS A 41 -12.29 -12.25 -7.99
C LYS A 41 -11.86 -11.35 -6.82
N CYS A 42 -11.07 -11.88 -5.89
CA CYS A 42 -10.59 -11.14 -4.73
C CYS A 42 -9.41 -10.19 -5.03
N VAL A 43 -8.82 -10.23 -6.23
CA VAL A 43 -7.54 -9.53 -6.51
C VAL A 43 -7.64 -8.02 -6.31
N ARG A 44 -8.73 -7.39 -6.76
CA ARG A 44 -8.95 -5.94 -6.59
C ARG A 44 -9.10 -5.57 -5.12
N ALA A 45 -10.05 -6.21 -4.43
CA ALA A 45 -10.31 -5.96 -3.01
C ALA A 45 -9.09 -6.26 -2.11
N ALA A 46 -8.33 -7.32 -2.40
CA ALA A 46 -7.12 -7.64 -1.65
C ALA A 46 -6.01 -6.60 -1.85
N ARG A 47 -5.92 -6.01 -3.05
CA ARG A 47 -4.98 -4.94 -3.36
C ARG A 47 -5.35 -3.64 -2.64
N GLU A 48 -6.62 -3.26 -2.68
CA GLU A 48 -7.13 -2.09 -1.96
C GLU A 48 -6.82 -2.19 -0.47
N VAL A 49 -7.14 -3.33 0.17
CA VAL A 49 -6.82 -3.55 1.59
C VAL A 49 -5.31 -3.46 1.88
N MET A 50 -4.46 -3.91 0.95
CA MET A 50 -3.00 -3.83 1.08
C MET A 50 -2.52 -2.37 0.98
N GLU A 51 -3.00 -1.62 -0.01
CA GLU A 51 -2.60 -0.24 -0.28
C GLU A 51 -3.10 0.72 0.81
N ASP A 52 -4.34 0.52 1.29
CA ASP A 52 -4.93 1.26 2.41
C ASP A 52 -4.08 1.09 3.69
N GLU A 53 -3.68 -0.16 3.99
CA GLU A 53 -2.89 -0.45 5.17
C GLU A 53 -1.48 0.14 5.07
N LEU A 54 -0.83 0.04 3.90
CA LEU A 54 0.47 0.66 3.65
C LEU A 54 0.43 2.20 3.74
N THR A 55 -0.71 2.81 3.45
CA THR A 55 -0.91 4.27 3.55
C THR A 55 -1.19 4.71 4.98
N THR A 56 -1.90 3.87 5.75
CA THR A 56 -2.24 4.14 7.16
C THR A 56 -1.05 3.95 8.09
N MET A 57 -0.09 3.09 7.74
CA MET A 57 1.11 2.89 8.54
C MET A 57 2.04 4.11 8.45
N PRO A 58 2.28 4.87 9.55
CA PRO A 58 3.31 5.89 9.57
C PRO A 58 4.68 5.20 9.54
N GLY A 59 5.21 4.97 8.35
CA GLY A 59 6.56 4.47 8.17
C GLY A 59 7.58 5.60 8.28
N ILE A 60 8.61 5.41 9.12
CA ILE A 60 9.93 6.02 8.96
C ILE A 60 10.24 6.01 7.45
N GLN A 61 10.37 7.21 6.87
CA GLN A 61 10.49 7.44 5.44
C GLN A 61 11.62 6.59 4.84
N ARG A 62 11.28 5.43 4.28
CA ARG A 62 12.13 4.83 3.25
C ARG A 62 11.84 5.62 2.00
N ASN A 63 12.75 6.54 1.70
CA ASN A 63 12.86 7.37 0.51
C ASN A 63 12.18 6.72 -0.70
N ARG A 64 10.88 6.94 -0.84
CA ARG A 64 10.19 6.79 -2.11
C ARG A 64 10.51 8.11 -2.78
N LEU A 65 11.61 8.18 -3.54
CA LEU A 65 11.85 9.28 -4.46
C LEU A 65 10.66 9.34 -5.42
N LYS A 66 9.57 9.97 -4.96
CA LYS A 66 8.58 10.59 -5.83
C LYS A 66 9.32 11.79 -6.41
N SER A 67 10.01 11.54 -7.51
CA SER A 67 10.35 12.56 -8.50
C SER A 67 9.03 13.15 -8.98
N THR A 68 8.50 14.10 -8.23
CA THR A 68 7.43 14.99 -8.64
C THR A 68 7.58 16.23 -7.79
N LEU A 69 8.45 17.09 -8.31
CA LEU A 69 8.44 18.54 -8.14
C LEU A 69 7.00 19.02 -7.92
N LEU A 70 6.67 19.46 -6.70
CA LEU A 70 5.71 20.55 -6.45
C LEU A 70 5.67 20.89 -4.94
N PHE A 71 6.80 21.35 -4.40
CA PHE A 71 6.72 22.39 -3.37
C PHE A 71 6.97 23.71 -4.10
N ASP A 72 5.91 24.25 -4.71
CA ASP A 72 5.89 25.67 -5.05
C ASP A 72 5.87 26.43 -3.73
N ILE A 73 7.06 26.81 -3.25
CA ILE A 73 7.20 27.79 -2.19
C ILE A 73 7.23 29.15 -2.89
N PRO A 74 6.21 30.01 -2.75
CA PRO A 74 6.29 31.37 -3.26
C PRO A 74 7.11 32.17 -2.26
N ILE A 75 8.43 32.11 -2.34
CA ILE A 75 9.27 33.08 -1.62
C ILE A 75 9.36 34.30 -2.52
N GLY A 76 8.45 35.24 -2.30
CA GLY A 76 8.56 36.60 -2.80
C GLY A 76 9.93 37.16 -2.41
N ARG A 77 10.77 37.44 -3.41
CA ARG A 77 11.96 38.28 -3.22
C ARG A 77 11.50 39.72 -3.21
N THR A 78 11.22 40.18 -2.01
CA THR A 78 11.20 41.59 -1.64
C THR A 78 12.56 42.21 -1.97
N THR A 79 12.47 43.38 -2.61
CA THR A 79 13.47 44.43 -2.85
C THR A 79 14.73 44.39 -1.98
N LEU A 80 15.89 44.53 -2.63
CA LEU A 80 17.05 45.22 -2.06
C LEU A 80 17.58 46.22 -3.09
N GLN A 81 17.66 47.46 -2.63
CA GLN A 81 18.30 48.63 -3.24
C GLN A 81 19.76 48.36 -3.60
#